data_AF-A0A957WZQ6-F1
#
_entry.id   AF-A0A957WZQ6-F1
#
_cell.length_a   1.000
_cell.length_b   1.000
_cell.length_c   1.000
_cell.angle_alpha   90.00
_cell.angle_beta   90.00
_cell.angle_gamma   90.00
#
_symmetry.space_group_name_H-M   'P 1'
#
loop_
_entity.id
_entity.type
_entity.pdbx_description
1 polymer ?
#
loop_
_entity_poly.entity_id
_entity_poly.type
_entity_poly.pdbx_seq_one_letter_code
_entity_poly.pdbx_strand_id
1 'polypeptide(L)'
;FTFHLRPDLKWSDGQPITAHDFEWTYNQAKMPEHSWPYLSQIDFIQSYKALDDNTLEIKIDHIYAPALGQISGLITPLPQHIWEKYPWDDPEKNPEINHPTVVSGPYKLVNWERDQYAEFEANPDYWYKGAPNISRYVIEIVPDQDIAYQKFKSGQSDTAPITPEQLDEAR
;
A
#
# COMPACT_ATOMS: atom_id res chain seq x y z
N PHE A 1 -16.97 -8.64 12.23
CA PHE A 1 -17.00 -7.31 11.60
C PHE A 1 -17.64 -7.44 10.23
N THR A 2 -18.46 -6.46 9.86
CA THR A 2 -19.01 -6.34 8.51
C THR A 2 -18.59 -4.97 7.98
N PHE A 3 -17.86 -4.97 6.88
CA PHE A 3 -17.37 -3.77 6.22
C PHE A 3 -18.18 -3.54 4.94
N HIS A 4 -18.63 -2.31 4.76
CA HIS A 4 -19.29 -1.88 3.53
C HIS A 4 -18.33 -0.97 2.76
N LEU A 5 -17.95 -1.43 1.57
CA LEU A 5 -17.10 -0.70 0.66
C LEU A 5 -17.85 0.50 0.08
N ARG A 6 -17.09 1.53 -0.25
CA ARG A 6 -17.63 2.65 -1.01
C ARG A 6 -18.01 2.15 -2.42
N PRO A 7 -19.17 2.56 -2.96
CA PRO A 7 -19.66 2.06 -4.26
C PRO A 7 -18.91 2.65 -5.45
N ASP A 8 -18.14 3.72 -5.25
CA ASP A 8 -17.43 4.47 -6.28
C ASP A 8 -15.93 4.15 -6.35
N LEU A 9 -15.45 3.12 -5.64
CA LEU A 9 -14.05 2.73 -5.65
C LEU A 9 -13.66 2.13 -7.00
N LYS A 10 -12.56 2.62 -7.55
CA LYS A 10 -11.98 2.14 -8.80
C LYS A 10 -10.47 2.00 -8.66
N TRP A 11 -9.96 0.99 -9.34
CA TRP A 11 -8.57 0.86 -9.69
C TRP A 11 -8.17 1.94 -10.72
N SER A 12 -6.87 2.20 -10.86
CA SER A 12 -6.35 3.16 -11.85
C SER A 12 -6.58 2.78 -13.31
N ASP A 13 -7.02 1.54 -13.60
CA ASP A 13 -7.46 1.09 -14.92
C ASP A 13 -8.98 1.25 -15.13
N GLY A 14 -9.69 1.78 -14.14
CA GLY A 14 -11.13 2.04 -14.17
C GLY A 14 -12.02 0.87 -13.72
N GLN A 15 -11.46 -0.33 -13.48
CA GLN A 15 -12.21 -1.46 -12.93
C GLN A 15 -12.67 -1.14 -11.49
N PRO A 16 -13.85 -1.62 -11.06
CA PRO A 16 -14.29 -1.44 -9.69
C PRO A 16 -13.38 -2.18 -8.70
N ILE A 17 -13.16 -1.59 -7.52
CA ILE A 17 -12.57 -2.32 -6.38
C ILE A 17 -13.72 -2.97 -5.61
N THR A 18 -13.66 -4.28 -5.42
CA THR A 18 -14.75 -5.08 -4.84
C THR A 18 -14.30 -5.82 -3.58
N ALA A 19 -15.26 -6.36 -2.81
CA ALA A 19 -14.96 -7.21 -1.66
C ALA A 19 -14.22 -8.50 -2.05
N HIS A 20 -14.38 -8.93 -3.31
CA HIS A 20 -13.66 -10.09 -3.85
C HIS A 20 -12.15 -9.84 -3.97
N ASP A 21 -11.71 -8.62 -4.29
CA ASP A 21 -10.28 -8.26 -4.29
C ASP A 21 -9.67 -8.39 -2.88
N PHE A 22 -10.42 -8.01 -1.84
CA PHE A 22 -10.00 -8.19 -0.45
C PHE A 22 -9.93 -9.67 -0.07
N GLU A 23 -10.99 -10.44 -0.35
CA GLU A 23 -11.04 -11.88 -0.09
C GLU A 23 -9.88 -12.61 -0.77
N TRP A 24 -9.62 -12.30 -2.05
CA TRP A 24 -8.48 -12.83 -2.80
C TRP A 24 -7.15 -12.46 -2.14
N THR A 25 -6.96 -11.20 -1.76
CA THR A 25 -5.71 -10.75 -1.12
C THR A 25 -5.48 -11.43 0.23
N TYR A 26 -6.53 -11.61 1.03
CA TYR A 26 -6.45 -12.38 2.27
C TYR A 26 -6.08 -13.85 2.02
N ASN A 27 -6.61 -14.47 0.97
CA ASN A 27 -6.23 -15.83 0.57
C ASN A 27 -4.73 -15.91 0.26
N GLN A 28 -4.20 -14.96 -0.52
CA GLN A 28 -2.78 -14.91 -0.84
C GLN A 28 -1.91 -14.70 0.40
N ALA A 29 -2.30 -13.80 1.31
CA ALA A 29 -1.55 -13.50 2.52
C ALA A 29 -1.53 -14.68 3.52
N LYS A 30 -2.59 -15.50 3.57
CA LYS A 30 -2.68 -16.65 4.48
C LYS A 30 -2.03 -17.94 3.96
N MET A 31 -1.62 -18.00 2.69
CA MET A 31 -0.89 -19.13 2.13
C MET A 31 0.52 -19.20 2.74
N PRO A 32 0.87 -20.26 3.49
CA PRO A 32 2.18 -20.36 4.14
C PRO A 32 3.36 -20.26 3.18
N GLU A 33 3.21 -20.79 1.96
CA GLU A 33 4.20 -20.73 0.88
C GLU A 33 4.55 -19.29 0.48
N HIS A 34 3.59 -18.36 0.58
CA HIS A 34 3.76 -16.96 0.20
C HIS A 34 4.53 -16.14 1.23
N SER A 35 4.83 -16.72 2.40
CA SER A 35 5.74 -16.16 3.41
C SER A 35 5.44 -14.70 3.77
N TRP A 36 4.16 -14.30 3.80
CA TRP A 36 3.79 -12.92 4.11
C TRP A 36 4.27 -12.56 5.53
N PRO A 37 5.14 -11.55 5.69
CA PRO A 37 5.91 -11.34 6.92
C PRO A 37 5.07 -10.92 8.13
N TYR A 38 3.81 -10.56 7.92
CA TYR A 38 2.90 -10.08 8.95
C TYR A 38 1.77 -11.06 9.26
N LEU A 39 1.88 -12.33 8.86
CA LEU A 39 0.83 -13.34 9.07
C LEU A 39 0.37 -13.44 10.54
N SER A 40 1.32 -13.38 11.49
CA SER A 40 1.02 -13.40 12.93
C SER A 40 0.15 -12.24 13.40
N GLN A 41 0.12 -11.13 12.66
CA GLN A 41 -0.73 -9.98 12.94
C GLN A 41 -2.15 -10.14 12.39
N ILE A 42 -2.49 -11.26 11.75
CA ILE A 42 -3.86 -11.56 11.29
C ILE A 42 -4.32 -12.99 11.68
N ASP A 43 -3.56 -13.70 12.52
CA ASP A 43 -3.86 -15.08 12.91
C ASP A 43 -5.18 -15.21 13.67
N PHE A 44 -5.59 -14.17 14.40
CA PHE A 44 -6.88 -14.09 15.09
C PHE A 44 -8.09 -14.03 14.14
N ILE A 45 -7.88 -13.83 12.83
CA ILE A 45 -8.95 -13.85 11.83
C ILE A 45 -9.33 -15.29 11.52
N GLN A 46 -10.54 -15.68 11.94
CA GLN A 46 -11.12 -16.99 11.70
C GLN A 46 -11.59 -17.15 10.24
N SER A 47 -12.24 -16.13 9.69
CA SER A 47 -12.72 -16.15 8.30
C SER A 47 -12.86 -14.75 7.73
N TYR A 48 -12.74 -14.64 6.42
CA TYR A 48 -13.04 -13.45 5.62
C TYR A 48 -13.88 -13.92 4.42
N LYS A 49 -14.95 -13.20 4.10
CA LYS A 49 -15.86 -13.58 3.02
C LYS A 49 -16.45 -12.36 2.33
N ALA A 50 -16.32 -12.31 1.01
CA ALA A 50 -17.10 -11.39 0.20
C ALA A 50 -18.56 -11.90 0.14
N LEU A 51 -19.49 -11.15 0.73
CA LEU A 51 -20.92 -11.48 0.70
C LEU A 51 -21.58 -11.01 -0.60
N ASP A 52 -21.07 -9.90 -1.15
CA ASP A 52 -21.39 -9.28 -2.43
C ASP A 52 -20.22 -8.34 -2.82
N ASP A 53 -20.31 -7.68 -3.98
CA ASP A 53 -19.27 -6.78 -4.49
C ASP A 53 -18.85 -5.68 -3.51
N ASN A 54 -19.70 -5.28 -2.57
CA ASN A 54 -19.45 -4.16 -1.67
C ASN A 54 -19.49 -4.54 -0.18
N THR A 55 -19.62 -5.81 0.18
CA THR A 55 -19.74 -6.24 1.58
C THR A 55 -18.75 -7.34 1.92
N LEU A 56 -17.84 -7.04 2.85
CA LEU A 56 -16.85 -7.99 3.37
C LEU A 56 -17.19 -8.36 4.83
N GLU A 57 -17.44 -9.64 5.09
CA GLU A 57 -17.58 -10.20 6.43
C GLU A 57 -16.24 -10.72 6.93
N ILE A 58 -15.82 -10.32 8.12
CA ILE A 58 -14.62 -10.86 8.79
C ILE A 58 -15.00 -11.35 10.19
N LYS A 59 -14.70 -12.60 10.50
CA LYS A 59 -14.88 -13.21 11.82
C LYS A 59 -13.53 -13.37 12.51
N ILE A 60 -13.52 -13.07 13.79
CA ILE A 60 -12.36 -13.25 14.67
C ILE A 60 -12.69 -14.34 15.69
N ASP A 61 -11.69 -15.09 16.13
CA ASP A 61 -11.87 -16.23 17.05
C ASP A 61 -11.90 -15.82 18.53
N HIS A 62 -11.41 -14.64 18.89
CA HIS A 62 -11.47 -14.09 20.25
C HIS A 62 -11.56 -12.56 20.26
N ILE A 63 -11.93 -11.98 21.40
CA ILE A 63 -11.91 -10.52 21.59
C ILE A 63 -10.45 -10.06 21.59
N TYR A 64 -10.11 -9.23 20.61
CA TYR A 64 -8.77 -8.70 20.44
C TYR A 64 -8.86 -7.19 20.19
N ALA A 65 -8.42 -6.38 21.15
CA ALA A 65 -8.60 -4.93 21.11
C ALA A 65 -8.01 -4.26 19.84
N PRO A 66 -6.83 -4.67 19.33
CA PRO A 66 -6.26 -4.11 18.10
C PRO A 66 -6.93 -4.61 16.80
N ALA A 67 -7.90 -5.52 16.87
CA ALA A 67 -8.44 -6.24 15.71
C ALA A 67 -8.87 -5.30 14.58
N LEU A 68 -9.62 -4.23 14.88
CA LEU A 68 -10.10 -3.31 13.85
C LEU A 68 -8.93 -2.65 13.10
N GLY A 69 -7.92 -2.17 13.82
CA GLY A 69 -6.76 -1.51 13.21
C GLY A 69 -5.91 -2.46 12.38
N GLN A 70 -5.73 -3.70 12.83
CA GLN A 70 -5.00 -4.72 12.06
C GLN A 70 -5.78 -5.17 10.83
N ILE A 71 -7.09 -5.39 10.95
CA ILE A 71 -7.97 -5.73 9.83
C ILE A 71 -7.97 -4.62 8.77
N SER A 72 -8.13 -3.35 9.17
CA SER A 72 -8.25 -2.24 8.22
C SER A 72 -6.91 -1.72 7.68
N GLY A 73 -5.80 -2.00 8.36
CA GLY A 73 -4.50 -1.38 8.07
C GLY A 73 -3.45 -2.31 7.46
N LEU A 74 -3.53 -3.63 7.69
CA LEU A 74 -2.47 -4.55 7.24
C LEU A 74 -2.74 -5.16 5.87
N ILE A 75 -4.01 -5.41 5.53
CA ILE A 75 -4.41 -5.96 4.24
C ILE A 75 -5.09 -4.86 3.44
N THR A 76 -4.39 -4.40 2.40
CA THR A 76 -4.91 -3.53 1.34
C THR A 76 -5.23 -4.43 0.14
N PRO A 77 -6.35 -4.23 -0.56
CA PRO A 77 -6.67 -5.09 -1.71
C PRO A 77 -5.57 -4.94 -2.76
N LEU A 78 -5.26 -6.04 -3.44
CA LEU A 78 -4.48 -6.07 -4.67
C LEU A 78 -5.42 -6.37 -5.85
N PRO A 79 -5.11 -5.87 -7.06
CA PRO A 79 -5.98 -6.06 -8.23
C PRO A 79 -5.93 -7.51 -8.69
N GLN A 80 -6.90 -8.32 -8.25
CA GLN A 80 -6.92 -9.76 -8.52
C GLN A 80 -6.80 -10.03 -10.03
N HIS A 81 -7.55 -9.28 -10.85
CA HIS A 81 -7.59 -9.41 -12.32
C HIS A 81 -6.25 -9.17 -13.00
N ILE A 82 -5.28 -8.57 -12.30
CA ILE A 82 -3.91 -8.38 -12.76
C ILE A 82 -2.97 -9.41 -12.13
N TRP A 83 -3.09 -9.67 -10.84
CA TRP A 83 -2.11 -10.47 -10.11
C TRP A 83 -2.34 -11.97 -10.23
N GLU A 84 -3.57 -12.45 -10.46
CA GLU A 84 -3.91 -13.88 -10.44
C GLU A 84 -3.20 -14.72 -11.52
N LYS A 85 -2.65 -14.07 -12.54
CA LYS A 85 -1.90 -14.72 -13.64
C LYS A 85 -0.40 -14.87 -13.37
N TYR A 86 0.10 -14.33 -12.26
CA TYR A 86 1.52 -14.34 -11.92
C TYR A 86 1.81 -15.08 -10.61
N PRO A 87 3.03 -15.64 -10.44
CA PRO A 87 3.47 -16.13 -9.15
C PRO A 87 3.49 -15.02 -8.10
N TRP A 88 3.15 -15.34 -6.85
CA TRP A 88 3.01 -14.34 -5.80
C TRP A 88 4.35 -13.77 -5.30
N ASP A 89 5.38 -14.62 -5.18
CA ASP A 89 6.59 -14.38 -4.41
C ASP A 89 7.86 -14.21 -5.28
N ASP A 90 7.71 -14.17 -6.60
CA ASP A 90 8.82 -14.16 -7.55
C ASP A 90 8.83 -12.86 -8.39
N PRO A 91 9.64 -11.85 -8.05
CA PRO A 91 9.71 -10.60 -8.80
C PRO A 91 10.30 -10.71 -10.20
N GLU A 92 10.97 -11.83 -10.54
CA GLU A 92 11.44 -12.06 -11.91
C GLU A 92 10.30 -12.56 -12.81
N LYS A 93 9.32 -13.25 -12.22
CA LYS A 93 8.15 -13.79 -12.94
C LYS A 93 6.89 -12.94 -12.78
N ASN A 94 6.84 -12.10 -11.75
CA ASN A 94 5.74 -11.20 -11.48
C ASN A 94 6.23 -9.74 -11.52
N PRO A 95 6.05 -9.05 -12.66
CA PRO A 95 6.49 -7.67 -12.81
C PRO A 95 5.73 -6.70 -11.89
N GLU A 96 4.52 -7.07 -11.44
CA GLU A 96 3.68 -6.21 -10.59
C GLU A 96 4.25 -5.99 -9.19
N ILE A 97 5.16 -6.88 -8.73
CA ILE A 97 5.81 -6.76 -7.41
C ILE A 97 6.69 -5.50 -7.36
N ASN A 98 7.45 -5.25 -8.43
CA ASN A 98 8.42 -4.17 -8.48
C ASN A 98 7.92 -2.95 -9.27
N HIS A 99 6.94 -3.16 -10.17
CA HIS A 99 6.42 -2.12 -11.04
C HIS A 99 4.91 -2.29 -11.26
N PRO A 100 4.08 -2.07 -10.22
CA PRO A 100 2.65 -2.27 -10.29
C PRO A 100 2.02 -1.38 -11.38
N THR A 101 1.28 -2.00 -12.28
CA THR A 101 0.64 -1.31 -13.41
C THR A 101 -0.73 -0.74 -13.04
N VAL A 102 -1.37 -1.32 -12.02
CA VAL A 102 -2.69 -0.92 -11.53
C VAL A 102 -2.63 -0.71 -10.02
N VAL A 103 -3.15 0.42 -9.55
CA VAL A 103 -3.12 0.82 -8.13
C VAL A 103 -4.47 1.35 -7.65
N SER A 104 -4.71 1.25 -6.35
CA SER A 104 -5.87 1.85 -5.65
C SER A 104 -5.49 3.13 -4.87
N GLY A 105 -4.19 3.45 -4.84
CA GLY A 105 -3.63 4.54 -4.05
C GLY A 105 -3.64 5.91 -4.73
N PRO A 106 -3.23 6.96 -4.00
CA PRO A 106 -3.17 8.34 -4.51
C PRO A 106 -2.12 8.58 -5.59
N TYR A 107 -1.17 7.66 -5.76
CA TYR A 107 -0.09 7.82 -6.72
C TYR A 107 0.27 6.50 -7.41
N LYS A 108 0.85 6.62 -8.59
CA LYS A 108 1.37 5.53 -9.42
C LYS A 108 2.89 5.57 -9.43
N LEU A 109 3.54 4.41 -9.35
CA LEU A 109 4.98 4.31 -9.54
C LEU A 109 5.31 4.55 -11.03
N VAL A 110 6.22 5.49 -11.28
CA VAL A 110 6.68 5.86 -12.64
C VAL A 110 8.03 5.24 -12.93
N ASN A 111 8.95 5.32 -11.97
CA ASN A 111 10.27 4.75 -12.08
C ASN A 111 10.78 4.31 -10.71
N TRP A 112 11.55 3.23 -10.71
CA TRP A 112 12.26 2.81 -9.52
C TRP A 112 13.69 2.42 -9.90
N GLU A 113 14.63 3.19 -9.40
CA GLU A 113 16.04 2.88 -9.48
C GLU A 113 16.49 2.37 -8.11
N ARG A 114 16.76 1.07 -8.05
CA ARG A 114 17.12 0.37 -6.80
C ARG A 114 18.27 1.08 -6.10
N ASP A 115 18.13 1.23 -4.79
CA ASP A 115 19.08 1.91 -3.89
C ASP A 115 19.31 3.40 -4.18
N GLN A 116 18.57 4.01 -5.11
CA GLN A 116 18.68 5.42 -5.47
C GLN A 116 17.39 6.20 -5.25
N TYR A 117 16.31 5.90 -5.98
CA TYR A 117 15.04 6.61 -5.82
C TYR A 117 13.84 5.83 -6.36
N ALA A 118 12.66 6.18 -5.87
CA ALA A 118 11.38 5.84 -6.47
C ALA A 118 10.62 7.12 -6.84
N GLU A 119 10.24 7.24 -8.10
CA GLU A 119 9.47 8.35 -8.65
C GLU A 119 8.03 7.96 -8.86
N PHE A 120 7.12 8.87 -8.53
CA PHE A 120 5.70 8.64 -8.59
C PHE A 120 4.96 9.84 -9.16
N GLU A 121 3.85 9.56 -9.85
CA GLU A 121 2.92 10.57 -10.38
C GLU A 121 1.57 10.47 -9.71
N ALA A 122 0.88 11.60 -9.59
CA ALA A 122 -0.47 11.66 -9.03
C ALA A 122 -1.41 10.72 -9.80
N ASN A 123 -2.20 9.93 -9.06
CA ASN A 123 -3.29 9.16 -9.65
C ASN A 123 -4.48 10.10 -9.87
N PRO A 124 -4.83 10.44 -11.14
CA PRO A 124 -5.91 11.38 -11.41
C PRO A 124 -7.28 10.85 -10.95
N ASP A 125 -7.41 9.52 -10.85
CA ASP A 125 -8.65 8.83 -10.52
C ASP A 125 -8.75 8.46 -9.04
N TYR A 126 -7.92 9.04 -8.17
CA TYR A 126 -7.93 8.72 -6.75
C TYR A 126 -9.26 9.10 -6.08
N TRP A 127 -9.88 8.12 -5.43
CA TRP A 127 -11.24 8.22 -4.89
C TRP A 127 -11.38 9.19 -3.70
N TYR A 128 -10.31 9.42 -2.94
CA TYR A 128 -10.37 10.24 -1.73
C TYR A 128 -9.93 11.68 -2.04
N LYS A 129 -10.94 12.56 -2.20
CA LYS A 129 -10.78 13.99 -2.54
C LYS A 129 -10.17 14.26 -3.92
N GLY A 130 -10.11 13.26 -4.80
CA GLY A 130 -9.58 13.41 -6.15
C GLY A 130 -8.05 13.32 -6.20
N ALA A 131 -7.49 13.69 -7.34
CA ALA A 131 -6.05 13.70 -7.59
C ALA A 131 -5.29 14.50 -6.51
N PRO A 132 -4.12 14.02 -6.03
CA PRO A 132 -3.25 14.81 -5.17
C PRO A 132 -2.87 16.16 -5.79
N ASN A 133 -2.74 17.19 -4.95
CA ASN A 133 -2.29 18.52 -5.39
C ASN A 133 -0.80 18.56 -5.78
N ILE A 134 -0.02 17.56 -5.35
CA ILE A 134 1.38 17.39 -5.74
C ILE A 134 1.38 16.42 -6.91
N SER A 135 1.74 16.89 -8.10
CA SER A 135 1.66 16.10 -9.33
C SER A 135 2.71 15.00 -9.43
N ARG A 136 3.87 15.20 -8.77
CA ARG A 136 5.03 14.31 -8.77
C ARG A 136 5.66 14.32 -7.39
N TYR A 137 5.96 13.14 -6.86
CA TYR A 137 6.82 13.03 -5.67
C TYR A 137 7.92 12.00 -5.90
N VAL A 138 9.06 12.23 -5.29
CA VAL A 138 10.23 11.35 -5.38
C VAL A 138 10.67 11.00 -3.97
N ILE A 139 10.84 9.71 -3.72
CA ILE A 139 11.51 9.21 -2.53
C ILE A 139 12.95 8.92 -2.91
N GLU A 140 13.88 9.76 -2.46
CA GLU A 140 15.32 9.52 -2.60
C GLU A 140 15.82 8.65 -1.44
N ILE A 141 16.64 7.65 -1.75
CA ILE A 141 17.28 6.77 -0.77
C ILE A 141 18.62 7.41 -0.40
N VAL A 142 18.65 8.06 0.77
CA VAL A 142 19.86 8.68 1.33
C VAL A 142 20.16 7.99 2.67
N PRO A 143 21.08 7.00 2.69
CA PRO A 143 21.36 6.23 3.91
C PRO A 143 21.97 7.05 5.04
N ASP A 144 22.70 8.12 4.69
CA ASP A 144 23.35 9.00 5.64
C ASP A 144 22.44 10.18 6.01
N GLN A 145 22.08 10.27 7.29
CA GLN A 145 21.16 11.28 7.78
C GLN A 145 21.71 12.70 7.70
N ASP A 146 23.02 12.89 7.87
CA ASP A 146 23.63 14.22 7.76
C ASP A 146 23.60 14.70 6.31
N ILE A 147 23.85 13.81 5.34
CA ILE A 147 23.69 14.11 3.91
C ILE A 147 22.23 14.45 3.58
N ALA A 148 21.26 13.70 4.11
CA ALA A 148 19.84 13.98 3.91
C ALA A 148 19.45 15.36 4.46
N TYR A 149 19.97 15.72 5.63
CA TYR A 149 19.77 17.04 6.22
C TYR A 149 20.42 18.17 5.40
N GLN A 150 21.64 17.98 4.88
CA GLN A 150 22.27 18.98 3.99
C GLN A 150 21.50 19.17 2.68
N LYS A 151 20.94 18.09 2.10
CA LYS A 151 20.06 18.17 0.93
C LYS A 151 18.81 19.01 1.23
N PHE A 152 18.19 18.80 2.40
CA PHE A 152 17.06 19.61 2.84
C PHE A 152 17.44 21.09 3.01
N LYS A 153 18.53 21.38 3.72
CA LYS A 153 19.02 22.75 3.92
C LYS A 153 19.35 23.49 2.62
N SER A 154 19.85 22.77 1.63
CA SER A 154 20.18 23.34 0.32
C SER A 154 18.98 23.44 -0.63
N GLY A 155 17.79 22.96 -0.22
CA GLY A 155 16.59 22.93 -1.05
C GLY A 155 16.60 21.85 -2.13
N GLN A 156 17.51 20.87 -2.05
CA GLN A 156 17.52 19.71 -2.93
C GLN A 156 16.43 18.68 -2.55
N SER A 157 15.97 18.68 -1.31
CA SER A 157 14.82 17.90 -0.85
C SER A 157 13.85 18.76 -0.05
N ASP A 158 12.56 18.47 -0.16
CA ASP A 158 11.51 19.18 0.58
C ASP A 158 11.35 18.68 2.02
N THR A 159 11.86 17.48 2.32
CA THR A 159 11.79 16.84 3.64
C THR A 159 13.08 16.10 3.96
N ALA A 160 13.41 15.98 5.24
CA ALA A 160 14.48 15.11 5.75
C ALA A 160 14.19 14.70 7.20
N PRO A 161 14.78 13.58 7.69
CA PRO A 161 14.82 13.28 9.10
C PRO A 161 15.71 14.31 9.83
N ILE A 162 15.13 15.03 10.79
CA ILE A 162 15.81 16.08 11.59
C ILE A 162 16.07 15.53 12.99
N THR A 163 17.30 15.62 13.48
CA THR A 163 17.61 15.27 14.88
C THR A 163 17.24 16.42 15.84
N PRO A 164 17.06 16.16 17.15
CA PRO A 164 16.82 17.22 18.12
C PRO A 164 17.88 18.32 18.10
N GLU A 165 19.16 17.98 17.87
CA GLU A 165 20.27 18.93 17.80
C GLU A 165 20.20 19.84 16.56
N GLN A 166 19.61 19.35 15.46
CA GLN A 166 19.43 20.09 14.21
C GLN A 166 18.19 20.99 14.22
N LEU A 167 17.28 20.81 15.18
CA LEU A 167 15.96 21.47 15.18
C LEU A 167 16.04 23.00 15.17
N ASP A 168 16.94 23.59 15.97
CA ASP A 168 17.06 25.05 16.06
C ASP A 168 17.61 25.66 14.76
N GLU A 169 18.42 24.92 14.01
CA GLU A 169 18.94 25.35 12.71
C GLU A 169 17.93 25.12 11.57
N ALA A 170 17.03 24.15 11.73
CA ALA A 170 16.04 23.79 10.72
C ALA A 170 14.76 24.65 10.72
N ARG A 171 14.57 25.51 11.73
CA ARG A 171 13.44 26.46 11.84
C ARG A 171 13.67 27.74 11.03
#